data_AF-A0A950P5X6-F1
#
_entry.id   AF-A0A950P5X6-F1
#
_cell.length_a   1.000
_cell.length_b   1.000
_cell.length_c   1.000
_cell.angle_alpha   90.00
_cell.angle_beta   90.00
_cell.angle_gamma   90.00
#
_symmetry.space_group_name_H-M   'P 1'
#
loop_
_entity.id
_entity.type
_entity.pdbx_description
1 polymer ?
#
loop_
_entity_poly.entity_id
_entity_poly.type
_entity_poly.pdbx_seq_one_letter_code
_entity_poly.pdbx_strand_id
1 'polypeptide(L)'
;MLETVEQLDLEAFYAAYRADGHGRAAYEPSMMLALLMYAYSTKVYSSRDIERHCRQDIAYRVISANRAPDHATVARFVRRHQQPLAALFGSVLRLCARAGLVRSGVVAVDGTKLTASASSDSNVDYDRIAREVIAEAIATDEAEDEQHGNARGDELPPELQTEDGRREWLERELASEQEGDEDADGSEESAREPD
;
A
#
# COMPACT_ATOMS: atom_id res chain seq x y z
N MET A 1 7.96 1.12 15.19
CA MET A 1 7.84 2.07 14.06
C MET A 1 7.52 3.47 14.55
N LEU A 2 6.40 3.70 15.25
CA LEU A 2 6.04 5.04 15.74
C LEU A 2 7.12 5.67 16.63
N GLU A 3 7.55 4.96 17.68
CA GLU A 3 8.66 5.40 18.55
C GLU A 3 9.98 5.61 17.79
N THR A 4 10.20 4.88 16.69
CA THR A 4 11.38 5.04 15.86
C THR A 4 11.33 6.37 15.13
N VAL A 5 10.19 6.70 14.51
CA VAL A 5 10.01 7.95 13.75
C VAL A 5 10.07 9.17 14.66
N GLU A 6 9.62 9.07 15.91
CA GLU A 6 9.74 10.15 16.91
C GLU A 6 11.20 10.54 17.23
N GLN A 7 12.15 9.63 17.00
CA GLN A 7 13.58 9.87 17.24
C GLN A 7 14.32 10.33 15.98
N LEU A 8 13.64 10.42 14.83
CA LEU A 8 14.26 10.81 13.56
C LEU A 8 14.18 12.33 13.37
N ASP A 9 15.16 12.88 12.67
CA ASP A 9 15.11 14.26 12.20
C ASP A 9 14.12 14.37 11.03
N LEU A 10 13.01 15.06 11.29
CA LEU A 10 11.93 15.26 10.33
C LEU A 10 11.93 16.67 9.72
N GLU A 11 12.94 17.51 9.97
CA GLU A 11 12.97 18.91 9.54
C GLU A 11 12.73 19.05 8.03
N ALA A 12 13.37 18.20 7.22
CA ALA A 12 13.21 18.20 5.76
C ALA A 12 11.77 17.90 5.29
N PHE A 13 10.97 17.18 6.08
CA PHE A 13 9.58 16.88 5.76
C PHE A 13 8.66 18.03 6.16
N TYR A 14 8.91 18.64 7.31
CA TYR A 14 8.17 19.81 7.77
C TYR A 14 8.51 21.07 6.98
N ALA A 15 9.75 21.24 6.52
CA ALA A 15 10.19 22.41 5.74
C ALA A 15 9.43 22.59 4.42
N ALA A 16 8.86 21.52 3.87
CA ALA A 16 7.99 21.59 2.70
C ALA A 16 6.63 22.25 2.98
N TYR A 17 6.28 22.45 4.26
CA TYR A 17 5.03 23.04 4.73
C TYR A 17 5.37 24.33 5.51
N ARG A 18 5.12 25.51 4.92
CA ARG A 18 5.54 26.81 5.48
C ARG A 18 4.79 27.20 6.78
N ALA A 19 5.46 28.04 7.57
CA ALA A 19 5.01 28.57 8.87
C ALA A 19 3.96 29.70 8.80
N ASP A 20 3.58 30.16 7.60
CA ASP A 20 2.64 31.27 7.36
C ASP A 20 1.15 30.84 7.39
N GLY A 21 0.87 29.58 7.74
CA GLY A 21 -0.49 29.09 7.95
C GLY A 21 -1.27 28.76 6.67
N HIS A 22 -0.69 28.99 5.49
CA HIS A 22 -1.26 28.54 4.22
C HIS A 22 -0.75 27.14 3.89
N GLY A 23 -1.51 26.12 4.32
CA GLY A 23 -1.33 24.73 3.92
C GLY A 23 -0.57 23.86 4.91
N ARG A 24 -1.14 23.61 6.09
CA ARG A 24 -0.76 22.41 6.88
C ARG A 24 -0.92 21.17 5.99
N ALA A 25 0.00 20.24 6.10
CA ALA A 25 -0.17 18.92 5.52
C ALA A 25 -1.52 18.34 5.97
N ALA A 26 -2.31 17.77 5.06
CA ALA A 26 -3.58 17.13 5.41
C ALA A 26 -3.39 16.01 6.47
N TYR A 27 -2.18 15.45 6.52
CA TYR A 27 -1.73 14.44 7.46
C TYR A 27 -0.39 14.83 8.08
N GLU A 28 -0.19 14.51 9.36
CA GLU A 28 1.10 14.73 10.04
C GLU A 28 2.23 13.96 9.33
N PRO A 29 3.34 14.62 8.95
CA PRO A 29 4.47 13.97 8.29
C PRO A 29 5.03 12.77 9.06
N SER A 30 5.09 12.83 10.39
CA SER A 30 5.53 11.70 11.22
C SER A 30 4.65 10.46 11.06
N MET A 31 3.33 10.63 10.99
CA MET A 31 2.40 9.52 10.74
C MET A 31 2.59 8.95 9.34
N MET A 32 2.66 9.83 8.32
CA MET A 32 2.90 9.39 6.93
C MET A 32 4.21 8.61 6.80
N LEU A 33 5.26 9.03 7.51
CA LEU A 33 6.54 8.33 7.51
C LEU A 33 6.47 6.97 8.21
N ALA A 34 5.83 6.90 9.37
CA ALA A 34 5.64 5.63 10.07
C ALA A 34 4.84 4.64 9.20
N LEU A 35 3.83 5.14 8.48
CA LEU A 35 3.02 4.37 7.55
C LEU A 35 3.86 3.81 6.40
N LEU A 36 4.64 4.66 5.71
CA LEU A 36 5.50 4.24 4.61
C LEU A 36 6.60 3.29 5.05
N MET A 37 7.24 3.55 6.20
CA MET A 37 8.25 2.65 6.76
C MET A 37 7.69 1.26 7.04
N TYR A 38 6.49 1.19 7.61
CA TYR A 38 5.84 -0.09 7.86
C TYR A 38 5.45 -0.80 6.56
N ALA A 39 4.83 -0.09 5.62
CA ALA A 39 4.42 -0.64 4.33
C ALA A 39 5.60 -1.20 3.53
N TYR A 40 6.68 -0.44 3.39
CA TYR A 40 7.85 -0.89 2.62
C TYR A 40 8.61 -2.02 3.32
N SER A 41 8.60 -2.06 4.66
CA SER A 41 9.16 -3.19 5.41
C SER A 41 8.40 -4.50 5.19
N THR A 42 7.12 -4.41 4.81
CA THR A 42 6.24 -5.54 4.49
C THR A 42 6.05 -5.74 2.98
N LYS A 43 6.87 -5.06 2.15
CA LYS A 43 6.83 -5.08 0.67
C LYS A 43 5.51 -4.61 0.06
N VAL A 44 4.81 -3.69 0.72
CA VAL A 44 3.63 -3.03 0.16
C VAL A 44 4.06 -1.67 -0.39
N TYR A 45 4.24 -1.58 -1.71
CA TYR A 45 4.72 -0.37 -2.38
C TYR A 45 3.62 0.48 -3.01
N SER A 46 2.51 -0.14 -3.43
CA SER A 46 1.34 0.53 -4.01
C SER A 46 0.66 1.45 -2.99
N SER A 47 0.44 2.72 -3.36
CA SER A 47 -0.34 3.66 -2.56
C SER A 47 -1.80 3.24 -2.44
N ARG A 48 -2.35 2.52 -3.44
CA ARG A 48 -3.72 1.96 -3.40
C ARG A 48 -3.82 0.82 -2.40
N ASP A 49 -2.81 -0.05 -2.34
CA ASP A 49 -2.75 -1.07 -1.30
C ASP A 49 -2.54 -0.47 0.08
N ILE A 50 -1.70 0.55 0.24
CA ILE A 50 -1.54 1.25 1.52
C ILE A 50 -2.88 1.85 1.99
N GLU A 51 -3.61 2.50 1.08
CA GLU A 51 -4.95 3.03 1.37
C GLU A 51 -5.91 1.92 1.83
N ARG A 52 -5.91 0.77 1.12
CA ARG A 52 -6.72 -0.41 1.44
C ARG A 52 -6.39 -0.96 2.83
N HIS A 53 -5.10 -1.13 3.13
CA HIS A 53 -4.64 -1.61 4.42
C HIS A 53 -5.00 -0.65 5.56
N CYS A 54 -4.96 0.67 5.33
CA CYS A 54 -5.42 1.64 6.33
C CYS A 54 -6.91 1.49 6.70
N ARG A 55 -7.71 0.77 5.92
CA ARG A 55 -9.11 0.46 6.23
C ARG A 55 -9.30 -0.90 6.88
N GLN A 56 -8.49 -1.89 6.50
CA GLN A 56 -8.74 -3.30 6.77
C GLN A 56 -7.74 -3.91 7.77
N ASP A 57 -6.49 -3.47 7.73
CA ASP A 57 -5.41 -4.03 8.53
C ASP A 57 -5.23 -3.28 9.86
N ILE A 58 -5.14 -4.03 10.97
CA ILE A 58 -5.07 -3.47 12.32
C ILE A 58 -3.77 -2.67 12.52
N ALA A 59 -2.63 -3.15 12.04
CA ALA A 59 -1.35 -2.48 12.23
C ALA A 59 -1.32 -1.13 11.49
N TYR A 60 -1.80 -1.10 10.25
CA TYR A 60 -1.93 0.14 9.47
C TYR A 60 -2.87 1.12 10.16
N ARG A 61 -4.03 0.63 10.65
CA ARG A 61 -5.00 1.46 11.39
C ARG A 61 -4.44 2.03 12.70
N VAL A 62 -3.60 1.28 13.40
CA VAL A 62 -2.92 1.78 14.61
C VAL A 62 -1.95 2.89 14.23
N ILE A 63 -1.12 2.68 13.21
CA ILE A 63 -0.15 3.67 12.73
C ILE A 63 -0.84 4.95 12.25
N SER A 64 -1.92 4.80 11.48
CA SER A 64 -2.67 5.92 10.91
C SER A 64 -3.68 6.56 11.86
N ALA A 65 -3.74 6.10 13.12
CA ALA A 65 -4.74 6.52 14.11
C ALA A 65 -6.19 6.41 13.59
N ASN A 66 -6.52 5.29 12.94
CA ASN A 66 -7.77 4.98 12.24
C ASN A 66 -8.13 5.97 11.11
N ARG A 67 -7.19 6.78 10.64
CA ARG A 67 -7.37 7.56 9.41
C ARG A 67 -6.99 6.69 8.20
N ALA A 68 -7.57 6.99 7.06
CA ALA A 68 -7.22 6.34 5.79
C ALA A 68 -6.83 7.42 4.77
N PRO A 69 -5.54 7.82 4.72
CA PRO A 69 -5.03 8.62 3.63
C PRO A 69 -5.36 7.96 2.29
N ASP A 70 -5.97 8.69 1.37
CA ASP A 70 -6.21 8.19 0.02
C ASP A 70 -4.88 7.96 -0.73
N HIS A 71 -4.90 7.05 -1.71
CA HIS A 71 -3.73 6.70 -2.50
C HIS A 71 -3.08 7.92 -3.15
N ALA A 72 -3.88 8.87 -3.63
CA ALA A 72 -3.38 10.08 -4.26
C ALA A 72 -2.57 10.94 -3.27
N THR A 73 -2.98 10.98 -2.00
CA THR A 73 -2.29 11.68 -0.92
C THR A 73 -1.00 10.96 -0.53
N VAL A 74 -1.02 9.63 -0.44
CA VAL A 74 0.19 8.81 -0.19
C VAL A 74 1.20 9.01 -1.33
N ALA A 75 0.79 8.79 -2.58
CA ALA A 75 1.65 8.94 -3.77
C ALA A 75 2.21 10.36 -3.89
N ARG A 76 1.41 11.40 -3.59
CA ARG A 76 1.88 12.80 -3.59
C ARG A 76 2.90 13.06 -2.49
N PHE A 77 2.74 12.46 -1.32
CA PHE A 77 3.72 12.57 -0.23
C PHE A 77 5.05 11.91 -0.63
N VAL A 78 5.00 10.69 -1.19
CA VAL A 78 6.19 9.96 -1.65
C VAL A 78 6.93 10.77 -2.73
N ARG A 79 6.22 11.23 -3.78
CA ARG A 79 6.80 12.04 -4.85
C ARG A 79 7.41 13.35 -4.34
N ARG A 80 6.73 14.06 -3.44
CA ARG A 80 7.22 15.31 -2.86
C ARG A 80 8.49 15.12 -2.04
N HIS A 81 8.56 14.03 -1.28
CA HIS A 81 9.62 13.80 -0.30
C HIS A 81 10.59 12.70 -0.72
N GLN A 82 10.69 12.36 -2.01
CA GLN A 82 11.52 11.26 -2.52
C GLN A 82 12.96 11.29 -1.98
N GLN A 83 13.62 12.46 -2.04
CA GLN A 83 15.02 12.59 -1.58
C GLN A 83 15.14 12.46 -0.05
N PRO A 84 14.38 13.21 0.78
CA PRO A 84 14.34 12.98 2.23
C PRO A 84 13.97 11.55 2.63
N LEU A 85 13.01 10.92 1.95
CA LEU A 85 12.62 9.54 2.19
C LEU A 85 13.78 8.59 1.96
N ALA A 86 14.45 8.65 0.81
CA ALA A 86 15.58 7.78 0.51
C ALA A 86 16.72 7.95 1.54
N ALA A 87 17.03 9.19 1.94
CA ALA A 87 18.04 9.46 2.95
C ALA A 87 17.66 8.89 4.34
N LEU A 88 16.39 9.04 4.74
CA LEU A 88 15.86 8.51 5.99
C LEU A 88 15.90 6.98 6.01
N PHE A 89 15.38 6.34 4.98
CA PHE A 89 15.35 4.88 4.84
C PHE A 89 16.77 4.29 4.82
N GLY A 90 17.70 4.90 4.07
CA GLY A 90 19.11 4.50 4.08
C GLY A 90 19.72 4.57 5.48
N SER A 91 19.36 5.59 6.27
CA SER A 91 19.84 5.75 7.64
C SER A 91 19.25 4.71 8.60
N VAL A 92 17.97 4.38 8.45
CA VAL A 92 17.32 3.29 9.21
C VAL A 92 17.95 1.94 8.86
N LEU A 93 18.19 1.65 7.57
CA LEU A 93 18.86 0.42 7.14
C LEU A 93 20.26 0.27 7.74
N ARG A 94 21.05 1.36 7.74
CA ARG A 94 22.36 1.40 8.41
C ARG A 94 22.26 1.11 9.91
N LEU A 95 21.26 1.66 10.59
CA LEU A 95 21.06 1.42 12.02
C LEU A 95 20.69 -0.04 12.28
N CYS A 96 19.79 -0.61 11.48
CA CYS A 96 19.42 -2.03 11.57
C CYS A 96 20.63 -2.94 11.31
N ALA A 97 21.49 -2.60 10.34
CA ALA A 97 22.73 -3.33 10.07
C ALA A 97 23.71 -3.27 11.26
N ARG A 98 23.90 -2.08 11.84
CA ARG A 98 24.73 -1.90 13.05
C ARG A 98 24.19 -2.65 14.27
N ALA A 99 22.88 -2.79 14.38
CA ALA A 99 22.22 -3.57 15.43
C ALA A 99 22.27 -5.09 15.19
N GLY A 100 22.86 -5.55 14.07
CA GLY A 100 22.92 -6.97 13.69
C GLY A 100 21.59 -7.54 13.23
N LEU A 101 20.58 -6.70 12.99
CA LEU A 101 19.24 -7.10 12.52
C LEU A 101 19.24 -7.42 11.02
N VAL A 102 20.18 -6.86 10.28
CA VAL A 102 20.43 -7.17 8.86
C VAL A 102 21.75 -7.93 8.79
N ARG A 103 21.70 -9.21 8.41
CA ARG A 103 22.92 -9.99 8.13
C ARG A 103 23.53 -9.49 6.82
N SER A 104 24.84 -9.26 6.81
CA SER A 104 25.61 -9.00 5.59
C SER A 104 25.39 -10.15 4.60
N GLY A 105 24.77 -9.86 3.47
CA GLY A 105 24.39 -10.87 2.50
C GLY A 105 23.06 -10.53 1.85
N VAL A 106 23.16 -9.83 0.71
CA VAL A 106 22.11 -9.70 -0.30
C VAL A 106 20.74 -9.23 0.25
N VAL A 107 20.51 -7.92 0.28
CA VAL A 107 19.14 -7.39 0.33
C VAL A 107 18.55 -7.59 -1.06
N ALA A 108 17.59 -8.51 -1.19
CA ALA A 108 16.86 -8.68 -2.43
C ALA A 108 15.71 -7.67 -2.47
N VAL A 109 15.85 -6.63 -3.30
CA VAL A 109 14.72 -5.80 -3.74
C VAL A 109 14.25 -6.42 -5.05
N ASP A 110 13.01 -6.91 -5.06
CA ASP A 110 12.31 -7.55 -6.18
C ASP A 110 13.20 -8.41 -7.12
N GLY A 111 13.73 -9.52 -6.59
CA GLY A 111 14.56 -10.47 -7.35
C GLY A 111 16.00 -10.00 -7.65
N THR A 112 16.32 -8.71 -7.47
CA THR A 112 17.66 -8.17 -7.66
C THR A 112 18.48 -8.35 -6.40
N LYS A 113 19.51 -9.21 -6.49
CA LYS A 113 20.41 -9.50 -5.38
C LYS A 113 21.35 -8.30 -5.13
N LEU A 114 21.05 -7.46 -4.15
CA LEU A 114 21.92 -6.34 -3.78
C LEU A 114 22.79 -6.73 -2.60
N THR A 115 24.03 -7.10 -2.88
CA THR A 115 25.03 -7.40 -1.85
C THR A 115 25.32 -6.15 -1.03
N ALA A 116 24.69 -5.99 0.14
CA ALA A 116 25.10 -5.02 1.15
C ALA A 116 26.08 -5.70 2.13
N SER A 117 27.36 -5.31 2.07
CA SER A 117 28.44 -5.80 2.94
C SER A 117 28.73 -4.80 4.04
N ALA A 118 28.79 -5.20 5.33
CA ALA A 118 28.98 -4.33 6.49
C ALA A 118 30.31 -3.51 6.57
N SER A 119 31.07 -3.42 5.48
CA SER A 119 32.22 -2.51 5.29
C SER A 119 31.77 -1.08 4.96
N SER A 120 32.70 -0.13 4.89
CA SER A 120 32.42 1.28 4.53
C SER A 120 31.61 1.45 3.24
N ASP A 121 31.75 0.51 2.31
CA ASP A 121 31.01 0.48 1.04
C ASP A 121 29.52 0.11 1.21
N SER A 122 29.10 -0.51 2.33
CA SER A 122 27.65 -0.73 2.62
C SER A 122 26.86 0.56 2.71
N ASN A 123 27.49 1.67 3.12
CA ASN A 123 26.77 2.93 3.25
C ASN A 123 26.20 3.36 1.89
N VAL A 124 26.97 3.14 0.81
CA VAL A 124 26.55 3.39 -0.57
C VAL A 124 25.47 2.39 -1.00
N ASP A 125 25.59 1.12 -0.59
CA ASP A 125 24.58 0.09 -0.89
C ASP A 125 23.23 0.37 -0.23
N TYR A 126 23.20 0.78 1.05
CA TYR A 126 21.93 1.08 1.74
C TYR A 126 21.23 2.32 1.20
N ASP A 127 21.99 3.36 0.85
CA ASP A 127 21.41 4.54 0.18
C ASP A 127 20.88 4.19 -1.21
N ARG A 128 21.56 3.29 -1.92
CA ARG A 128 21.11 2.80 -3.22
C ARG A 128 19.83 1.97 -3.09
N ILE A 129 19.79 1.01 -2.16
CA ILE A 129 18.60 0.22 -1.84
C ILE A 129 17.43 1.15 -1.50
N ALA A 130 17.64 2.15 -0.65
CA ALA A 130 16.58 3.08 -0.27
C ALA A 130 16.07 3.87 -1.48
N ARG A 131 16.95 4.36 -2.37
CA ARG A 131 16.54 5.02 -3.61
C ARG A 131 15.75 4.10 -4.54
N GLU A 132 16.18 2.85 -4.68
CA GLU A 132 15.50 1.85 -5.51
C GLU A 132 14.10 1.53 -4.97
N VAL A 133 13.94 1.34 -3.66
CA VAL A 133 12.61 1.13 -3.04
C VAL A 133 11.67 2.31 -3.27
N ILE A 134 12.15 3.55 -3.12
CA ILE A 134 11.31 4.72 -3.39
C ILE A 134 10.99 4.84 -4.89
N ALA A 135 11.94 4.52 -5.77
CA ALA A 135 11.72 4.53 -7.21
C ALA A 135 10.71 3.46 -7.64
N GLU A 136 10.78 2.26 -7.06
CA GLU A 136 9.84 1.17 -7.27
C GLU A 136 8.42 1.60 -6.86
N ALA A 137 8.25 2.16 -5.65
CA ALA A 137 6.95 2.65 -5.21
C ALA A 137 6.36 3.72 -6.13
N ILE A 138 7.19 4.66 -6.61
CA ILE A 138 6.74 5.68 -7.58
C ILE A 138 6.33 5.02 -8.91
N ALA A 139 7.12 4.08 -9.42
CA ALA A 139 6.83 3.39 -10.67
C ALA A 139 5.56 2.53 -10.58
N THR A 140 5.34 1.86 -9.44
CA THR A 140 4.09 1.12 -9.15
C THR A 140 2.89 2.06 -9.19
N ASP A 141 2.96 3.19 -8.49
CA ASP A 141 1.87 4.18 -8.49
C ASP A 141 1.61 4.75 -9.88
N GLU A 142 2.65 5.02 -10.67
CA GLU A 142 2.51 5.52 -12.05
C GLU A 142 1.83 4.51 -12.98
N ALA A 143 2.20 3.22 -12.88
CA ALA A 143 1.57 2.16 -13.65
C ALA A 143 0.10 1.97 -13.26
N GLU A 144 -0.22 2.03 -11.96
CA GLU A 144 -1.59 1.95 -11.47
C GLU A 144 -2.43 3.18 -11.89
N ASP A 145 -1.84 4.38 -11.87
CA ASP A 145 -2.50 5.60 -12.33
C ASP A 145 -2.80 5.53 -13.84
N GLU A 146 -1.94 4.91 -14.65
CA GLU A 146 -2.21 4.67 -16.08
C GLU A 146 -3.35 3.65 -16.30
N GLN A 147 -3.42 2.61 -15.45
CA GLN A 147 -4.45 1.57 -15.54
C GLN A 147 -5.82 2.01 -14.98
N HIS A 148 -5.84 2.75 -13.88
CA HIS A 148 -7.04 3.02 -13.09
C HIS A 148 -7.42 4.51 -13.02
N GLY A 149 -6.57 5.41 -13.50
CA GLY A 149 -6.80 6.85 -13.38
C GLY A 149 -6.96 7.27 -11.93
N ASN A 150 -8.05 7.97 -11.62
CA ASN A 150 -8.35 8.40 -10.24
C ASN A 150 -9.05 7.32 -9.39
N ALA A 151 -9.38 6.17 -9.97
CA ALA A 151 -10.00 5.07 -9.25
C ALA A 151 -8.95 4.29 -8.44
N ARG A 152 -9.38 3.66 -7.35
CA ARG A 152 -8.59 2.75 -6.52
C ARG A 152 -8.32 1.40 -7.18
N GLY A 153 -9.07 1.06 -8.22
CA GLY A 153 -8.95 -0.21 -8.94
C GLY A 153 -9.63 -1.39 -8.22
N ASP A 154 -10.19 -1.17 -7.04
CA ASP A 154 -10.93 -2.16 -6.24
C ASP A 154 -12.41 -1.82 -6.06
N GLU A 155 -12.89 -0.79 -6.78
CA GLU A 155 -14.29 -0.43 -6.77
C GLU A 155 -15.17 -1.57 -7.28
N LEU A 156 -16.26 -1.81 -6.57
CA LEU A 156 -17.32 -2.67 -7.06
C LEU A 156 -17.96 -2.04 -8.32
N PRO A 157 -18.51 -2.86 -9.23
CA PRO A 157 -19.37 -2.37 -10.32
C PRO A 157 -20.42 -1.39 -9.80
N PRO A 158 -20.84 -0.37 -10.59
CA PRO A 158 -21.74 0.69 -10.12
C PRO A 158 -23.00 0.19 -9.40
N GLU A 159 -23.57 -0.92 -9.89
CA GLU A 159 -24.76 -1.58 -9.34
C GLU A 159 -24.52 -2.19 -7.95
N LEU A 160 -23.28 -2.51 -7.58
CA LEU A 160 -22.90 -3.13 -6.31
C LEU A 160 -22.29 -2.14 -5.30
N GLN A 161 -22.20 -0.86 -5.65
CA GLN A 161 -21.59 0.14 -4.77
C GLN A 161 -22.50 0.53 -3.59
N THR A 162 -23.83 0.49 -3.78
CA THR A 162 -24.80 0.81 -2.74
C THR A 162 -25.29 -0.44 -2.02
N GLU A 163 -25.78 -0.30 -0.79
CA GLU A 163 -26.39 -1.42 -0.07
C GLU A 163 -27.61 -1.96 -0.79
N ASP A 164 -28.49 -1.07 -1.27
CA ASP A 164 -29.69 -1.44 -2.02
C ASP A 164 -29.34 -2.13 -3.33
N GLY A 165 -28.35 -1.61 -4.07
CA GLY A 165 -27.91 -2.22 -5.32
C GLY A 165 -27.28 -3.60 -5.11
N ARG A 166 -26.49 -3.80 -4.05
CA ARG A 166 -26.00 -5.14 -3.67
C ARG A 166 -27.15 -6.09 -3.33
N ARG A 167 -28.16 -5.62 -2.59
CA ARG A 167 -29.30 -6.43 -2.19
C ARG A 167 -30.13 -6.85 -3.41
N GLU A 168 -30.50 -5.91 -4.26
CA GLU A 168 -31.26 -6.16 -5.48
C GLU A 168 -30.52 -7.11 -6.45
N TRP A 169 -29.20 -6.95 -6.57
CA TRP A 169 -28.39 -7.86 -7.36
C TRP A 169 -28.38 -9.27 -6.78
N LEU A 170 -28.16 -9.41 -5.46
CA LEU A 170 -28.18 -10.72 -4.78
C LEU A 170 -29.53 -11.42 -4.92
N GLU A 171 -30.64 -10.70 -4.73
CA GLU A 171 -31.98 -11.25 -4.87
C GLU A 171 -32.25 -11.76 -6.28
N ARG A 172 -31.82 -11.02 -7.31
CA ARG A 172 -31.99 -11.41 -8.72
C ARG A 172 -31.18 -12.66 -9.07
N GLU A 173 -29.91 -12.69 -8.71
CA GLU A 173 -29.03 -13.82 -9.05
C GLU A 173 -29.47 -15.10 -8.32
N LEU A 174 -29.79 -15.01 -7.01
CA LEU A 174 -30.29 -16.15 -6.25
C LEU A 174 -31.63 -16.69 -6.79
N ALA A 175 -32.52 -15.82 -7.28
CA ALA A 175 -33.77 -16.25 -7.92
C ALA A 175 -33.50 -16.98 -9.24
N SER A 176 -32.56 -16.48 -10.07
CA SER A 176 -32.19 -17.12 -11.33
C SER A 176 -31.48 -18.46 -11.15
N GLU A 177 -30.70 -18.63 -10.08
CA GLU A 177 -30.09 -19.93 -9.73
C GLU A 177 -31.16 -20.95 -9.32
N GLN A 178 -32.17 -20.53 -8.55
CA GLN A 178 -33.28 -21.40 -8.14
C GLN A 178 -34.14 -21.83 -9.34
N GLU A 179 -34.48 -20.90 -10.23
CA GLU A 179 -35.23 -21.22 -11.46
C GLU A 179 -34.42 -22.17 -12.38
N GLY A 180 -33.11 -21.96 -12.49
CA GLY A 180 -32.23 -22.83 -13.27
C GLY A 180 -32.07 -24.25 -12.69
N ASP A 181 -32.01 -24.38 -11.36
CA ASP A 181 -31.98 -25.68 -10.69
C ASP A 181 -33.32 -26.42 -10.80
N GLU A 182 -34.46 -25.71 -10.72
CA GLU A 182 -35.80 -26.29 -10.90
C GLU A 182 -36.03 -26.78 -12.34
N ASP A 183 -35.61 -26.00 -13.34
CA ASP A 183 -35.68 -26.41 -14.76
C ASP A 183 -34.75 -27.59 -15.07
N ALA A 184 -33.57 -27.65 -14.43
CA ALA A 184 -32.64 -28.76 -14.56
C ALA A 184 -33.21 -30.06 -13.96
N ASP A 185 -33.76 -30.02 -12.75
CA ASP A 185 -34.35 -31.20 -12.08
C ASP A 185 -35.60 -31.69 -12.84
N GLY A 186 -36.45 -30.77 -13.31
CA GLY A 186 -37.62 -31.12 -14.14
C GLY A 186 -37.25 -31.73 -15.49
N SER A 187 -36.13 -31.33 -16.09
CA SER A 187 -35.64 -31.90 -17.35
C SER A 187 -34.95 -33.27 -17.17
N GLU A 188 -34.29 -33.54 -16.03
CA GLU A 188 -33.75 -34.85 -15.69
C GLU A 188 -34.83 -35.86 -15.30
N GLU A 189 -35.89 -35.43 -14.62
CA GLU A 189 -37.05 -36.28 -14.29
C GLU A 189 -37.83 -36.64 -15.56
N SER A 190 -38.04 -35.69 -16.49
CA SER A 190 -38.67 -35.96 -17.79
C SER A 190 -37.81 -36.83 -18.72
N ALA A 191 -36.49 -36.90 -18.53
CA ALA A 191 -35.59 -37.73 -19.33
C ALA A 191 -35.42 -39.16 -18.78
N ARG A 192 -35.83 -39.43 -17.53
CA ARG A 192 -35.77 -40.76 -16.89
C ARG A 192 -37.00 -41.63 -17.13
N GLU A 193 -38.07 -41.09 -17.68
CA GLU A 193 -39.22 -41.88 -18.15
C GLU A 193 -39.17 -42.07 -19.67
N PRO A 194 -38.61 -43.20 -20.13
CA PRO A 194 -39.27 -43.93 -21.20
C PRO A 194 -39.43 -45.44 -20.89
N ASP A 195 -40.68 -45.89 -21.07
CA ASP A 195 -41.24 -47.27 -21.12
C ASP A 195 -41.29 -48.13 -19.84
#